data_AF-A0A4V4K6I8-F1
#
_entry.id   AF-A0A4V4K6I8-F1
#
_cell.length_a   1.000
_cell.length_b   1.000
_cell.length_c   1.000
_cell.angle_alpha   90.00
_cell.angle_beta   90.00
_cell.angle_gamma   90.00
#
_symmetry.space_group_name_H-M   'P 1'
#
loop_
_entity.id
_entity.type
_entity.pdbx_description
1 polymer ?
#
loop_
_entity_poly.entity_id
_entity_poly.type
_entity_poly.pdbx_seq_one_letter_code
_entity_poly.pdbx_strand_id
1 'polypeptide(L)'
;MSAPQRPEQGHSRHPSSDTRRVAMPRRSTRGPLDMDSAAVPTYQPPTPAIQTALPPSPAPSPMPIRTASPASSLLSPVQQNRLPTRTRSKSPASRTMQLDLSLLLRPSLYAPVPTTQIATPFLDTSHQPAPDTDLETLLSHRRFIHAADKATDILTSGSISPSNTQQILQLLYTRFACLVLCNQATLAAKEAKPLSDLLARESSTYTRPHREIFLAQIPWPLRLLLLKLQVLGTADAHRRAIMGLYSLSSECRTLAQKARVDKDEEAFKMWKSRLSDLGIRVAGELVEMGELETARRHLATLAPGPATTEAEMLEMCIRKTLLLLKIGDTQAAEECLATFTSSSESHTHTDENLLIQQHVLSALTSLSTSNYTTAVTQLQNLATTYPSNPLILHNLAIANIYSNNVSTASSILESLVSETEIVFPTLLFNLSTVFELRTERARERKLGLVDVVVEVG
;
A
#
# COMPACT_ATOMS: atom_id res chain seq x y z
N MET A 1 75.61 20.01 45.79
CA MET A 1 76.31 18.78 45.37
C MET A 1 75.61 18.27 44.13
N SER A 2 76.33 18.31 43.01
CA SER A 2 75.84 17.94 41.68
C SER A 2 76.10 16.45 41.40
N ALA A 3 75.14 15.77 40.77
CA ALA A 3 75.39 14.59 39.94
C ALA A 3 74.25 14.42 38.90
N PRO A 4 74.53 13.85 37.71
CA PRO A 4 73.93 14.27 36.45
C PRO A 4 73.02 13.24 35.75
N GLN A 5 72.26 13.72 34.75
CA GLN A 5 71.42 12.96 33.81
C GLN A 5 72.22 12.10 32.81
N ARG A 6 71.62 10.99 32.36
CA ARG A 6 71.91 10.25 31.11
C ARG A 6 70.69 9.39 30.68
N PRO A 7 70.58 8.92 29.42
CA PRO A 7 69.56 9.41 28.49
C PRO A 7 68.59 8.34 27.96
N GLU A 8 67.66 8.81 27.12
CA GLU A 8 66.57 8.09 26.46
C GLU A 8 67.00 6.90 25.57
N GLN A 9 66.22 5.83 25.64
CA GLN A 9 66.16 4.76 24.62
C GLN A 9 64.72 4.61 24.14
N GLY A 10 64.52 4.90 22.85
CA GLY A 10 63.25 4.71 22.16
C GLY A 10 62.99 3.26 21.77
N HIS A 11 61.71 2.87 21.81
CA HIS A 11 61.21 1.68 21.15
C HIS A 11 60.11 2.07 20.18
N SER A 12 60.48 2.20 18.90
CA SER A 12 59.57 2.26 17.76
C SER A 12 59.02 0.86 17.46
N ARG A 13 57.70 0.73 17.37
CA ARG A 13 57.03 -0.48 16.87
C ARG A 13 56.76 -0.30 15.37
N HIS A 14 57.44 -1.09 14.54
CA HIS A 14 57.14 -1.22 13.12
C HIS A 14 55.80 -1.98 12.91
N PRO A 15 54.86 -1.47 12.11
CA PRO A 15 53.74 -2.26 11.63
C PRO A 15 54.21 -3.17 10.47
N SER A 16 53.95 -4.47 10.61
CA SER A 16 54.19 -5.48 9.57
C SER A 16 53.30 -5.22 8.36
N SER A 17 53.92 -5.07 7.19
CA SER A 17 53.27 -4.90 5.89
C SER A 17 52.81 -6.25 5.34
N ASP A 18 51.60 -6.68 5.70
CA ASP A 18 50.93 -7.82 5.08
C ASP A 18 50.19 -7.36 3.80
N THR A 19 50.76 -7.68 2.64
CA THR A 19 50.32 -7.26 1.29
C THR A 19 49.26 -8.19 0.68
N ARG A 20 48.34 -8.73 1.49
CA ARG A 20 47.23 -9.60 1.02
C ARG A 20 45.82 -9.14 1.40
N ARG A 21 45.61 -7.86 1.71
CA ARG A 21 44.26 -7.30 1.85
C ARG A 21 43.92 -6.40 0.67
N VAL A 22 43.32 -6.98 -0.37
CA VAL A 22 42.52 -6.19 -1.31
C VAL A 22 41.30 -5.67 -0.54
N ALA A 23 41.20 -4.36 -0.37
CA ALA A 23 40.03 -3.74 0.23
C ALA A 23 38.81 -4.03 -0.66
N MET A 24 37.91 -4.91 -0.19
CA MET A 24 36.59 -5.05 -0.82
C MET A 24 35.88 -3.70 -0.76
N PRO A 25 35.35 -3.16 -1.88
CA PRO A 25 34.48 -2.00 -1.81
C PRO A 25 33.30 -2.36 -0.92
N ARG A 26 33.04 -1.53 0.10
CA ARG A 26 31.92 -1.70 1.04
C ARG A 26 30.64 -1.89 0.23
N ARG A 27 29.98 -3.05 0.38
CA ARG A 27 28.60 -3.20 -0.09
C ARG A 27 27.76 -2.14 0.62
N SER A 28 27.06 -1.33 -0.18
CA SER A 28 26.11 -0.35 0.31
C SER A 28 25.13 -1.03 1.28
N THR A 29 25.05 -0.52 2.52
CA THR A 29 24.04 -0.91 3.52
C THR A 29 22.70 -0.19 3.29
N ARG A 30 22.53 0.47 2.13
CA ARG A 30 21.37 1.32 1.84
C ARG A 30 20.17 0.48 1.43
N GLY A 31 19.02 0.84 1.97
CA GLY A 31 17.78 0.12 1.74
C GLY A 31 17.15 0.44 0.38
N PRO A 32 16.18 -0.37 -0.08
CA PRO A 32 15.44 -0.12 -1.32
C PRO A 32 14.49 1.10 -1.24
N LEU A 33 14.59 1.95 -0.22
CA LEU A 33 13.81 3.18 -0.04
C LEU A 33 14.64 4.48 0.04
N ASP A 34 15.96 4.40 0.23
CA ASP A 34 16.86 5.59 0.24
C ASP A 34 17.29 5.99 -1.19
N MET A 35 17.24 7.28 -1.57
CA MET A 35 17.86 7.81 -2.81
C MET A 35 18.49 9.20 -2.61
N ASP A 36 19.68 9.41 -3.20
CA ASP A 36 20.50 10.62 -3.12
C ASP A 36 19.86 11.84 -3.82
N SER A 37 19.99 13.02 -3.19
CA SER A 37 19.97 14.31 -3.89
C SER A 37 21.39 14.59 -4.41
N ALA A 38 21.52 14.68 -5.73
CA ALA A 38 22.64 15.27 -6.48
C ALA A 38 24.08 14.94 -5.99
N ALA A 39 24.73 13.97 -6.65
CA ALA A 39 26.18 13.99 -6.81
C ALA A 39 26.54 13.61 -8.25
N VAL A 40 27.14 14.55 -8.97
CA VAL A 40 27.72 14.36 -10.31
C VAL A 40 28.95 13.46 -10.17
N PRO A 41 29.06 12.31 -10.86
CA PRO A 41 30.30 11.56 -10.89
C PRO A 41 31.20 12.07 -12.01
N THR A 42 32.32 12.68 -11.63
CA THR A 42 33.46 12.96 -12.51
C THR A 42 34.05 11.65 -13.02
N TYR A 43 34.03 11.45 -14.34
CA TYR A 43 34.63 10.29 -15.01
C TYR A 43 36.16 10.34 -14.91
N GLN A 44 36.79 9.22 -14.53
CA GLN A 44 38.21 8.98 -14.78
C GLN A 44 38.41 7.50 -15.17
N PRO A 45 39.05 7.19 -16.31
CA PRO A 45 39.16 5.81 -16.79
C PRO A 45 40.42 5.12 -16.23
N PRO A 46 40.41 3.80 -15.97
CA PRO A 46 41.64 3.03 -15.81
C PRO A 46 41.92 2.11 -17.01
N THR A 47 43.21 2.03 -17.34
CA THR A 47 43.90 1.26 -18.38
C THR A 47 43.90 -0.27 -18.13
N PRO A 48 44.17 -1.11 -19.15
CA PRO A 48 43.95 -2.56 -19.08
C PRO A 48 45.17 -3.33 -18.56
N ALA A 49 44.94 -4.42 -17.81
CA ALA A 49 46.00 -5.36 -17.42
C ALA A 49 45.63 -6.83 -17.77
N ILE A 50 46.58 -7.39 -18.52
CA ILE A 50 46.86 -8.71 -19.12
C ILE A 50 46.42 -9.97 -18.33
N GLN A 51 46.04 -11.00 -19.10
CA GLN A 51 45.72 -12.38 -18.73
C GLN A 51 46.97 -13.25 -18.53
N THR A 52 46.97 -14.17 -17.55
CA THR A 52 47.83 -15.38 -17.54
C THR A 52 47.17 -16.52 -16.75
N ALA A 53 47.39 -17.76 -17.19
CA ALA A 53 46.65 -18.97 -16.83
C ALA A 53 47.50 -20.05 -16.11
N LEU A 54 46.87 -20.77 -15.14
CA LEU A 54 47.01 -22.19 -14.67
C LEU A 54 48.39 -22.73 -14.15
N PRO A 55 48.49 -23.78 -13.26
CA PRO A 55 47.89 -25.14 -13.35
C PRO A 55 47.45 -25.85 -11.99
N PRO A 56 47.05 -27.16 -11.95
CA PRO A 56 46.14 -27.74 -10.94
C PRO A 56 46.69 -28.79 -9.91
N SER A 57 45.93 -28.98 -8.80
CA SER A 57 45.69 -30.17 -7.90
C SER A 57 46.87 -30.90 -7.19
N PRO A 58 46.70 -31.56 -5.98
CA PRO A 58 45.77 -32.68 -5.69
C PRO A 58 45.14 -32.77 -4.26
N ALA A 59 44.25 -33.76 -4.05
CA ALA A 59 43.60 -34.14 -2.77
C ALA A 59 44.35 -35.28 -2.02
N PRO A 60 44.12 -35.53 -0.71
CA PRO A 60 43.16 -36.58 -0.27
C PRO A 60 42.41 -36.36 1.10
N SER A 61 41.56 -37.33 1.43
CA SER A 61 40.45 -37.60 2.41
C SER A 61 40.77 -37.79 3.94
N PRO A 62 39.87 -38.31 4.85
CA PRO A 62 38.52 -37.88 5.32
C PRO A 62 38.24 -37.90 6.89
N MET A 63 37.15 -37.21 7.34
CA MET A 63 36.29 -37.38 8.58
C MET A 63 36.80 -36.98 10.01
N PRO A 64 35.95 -36.71 11.05
CA PRO A 64 34.46 -36.75 11.14
C PRO A 64 33.72 -35.51 11.75
N ILE A 65 32.48 -35.32 11.28
CA ILE A 65 31.20 -34.92 11.91
C ILE A 65 31.19 -34.10 13.23
N ARG A 66 30.63 -32.88 13.18
CA ARG A 66 29.71 -32.31 14.21
C ARG A 66 28.65 -31.37 13.61
N THR A 67 27.41 -31.84 13.67
CA THR A 67 26.13 -31.15 13.96
C THR A 67 25.92 -29.67 13.55
N ALA A 68 25.09 -29.43 12.53
CA ALA A 68 24.15 -28.31 12.47
C ALA A 68 22.96 -28.66 11.54
N SER A 69 21.76 -28.29 11.99
CA SER A 69 20.43 -28.73 11.56
C SER A 69 19.99 -28.28 10.15
N PRO A 70 19.02 -28.99 9.54
CA PRO A 70 18.64 -28.80 8.14
C PRO A 70 17.50 -27.79 7.93
N ALA A 71 17.62 -26.97 6.88
CA ALA A 71 16.48 -26.38 6.20
C ALA A 71 15.71 -27.48 5.47
N SER A 72 14.53 -27.83 5.97
CA SER A 72 13.67 -28.87 5.40
C SER A 72 12.68 -28.25 4.42
N SER A 73 12.93 -28.56 3.15
CA SER A 73 11.92 -28.65 2.10
C SER A 73 10.95 -29.78 2.46
N LEU A 74 9.64 -29.56 2.34
CA LEU A 74 8.64 -30.61 2.45
C LEU A 74 7.95 -30.81 1.09
N LEU A 75 8.35 -31.87 0.40
CA LEU A 75 7.62 -32.53 -0.68
C LEU A 75 7.56 -34.03 -0.33
N SER A 76 6.35 -34.58 -0.31
CA SER A 76 6.05 -36.01 -0.11
C SER A 76 6.37 -36.86 -1.36
N PRO A 77 6.47 -38.20 -1.24
CA PRO A 77 7.20 -39.04 -2.17
C PRO A 77 6.35 -39.51 -3.37
N VAL A 78 6.97 -39.53 -4.56
CA VAL A 78 6.40 -40.16 -5.77
C VAL A 78 7.15 -41.45 -6.06
N GLN A 79 6.41 -42.55 -6.09
CA GLN A 79 6.86 -43.86 -6.57
C GLN A 79 7.26 -43.78 -8.04
N GLN A 80 8.38 -44.43 -8.34
CA GLN A 80 8.96 -44.58 -9.66
C GLN A 80 8.04 -45.36 -10.59
N ASN A 81 7.75 -44.82 -11.79
CA ASN A 81 7.65 -45.66 -12.96
C ASN A 81 8.02 -44.95 -14.28
N ARG A 82 8.57 -45.78 -15.17
CA ARG A 82 9.37 -45.59 -16.39
C ARG A 82 9.06 -44.45 -17.38
N LEU A 83 10.15 -43.96 -17.99
CA LEU A 83 10.24 -43.06 -19.16
C LEU A 83 9.62 -43.64 -20.44
N PRO A 84 9.24 -42.75 -21.38
CA PRO A 84 9.88 -42.82 -22.69
C PRO A 84 10.49 -41.50 -23.16
N THR A 85 11.54 -41.69 -23.98
CA THR A 85 12.40 -40.75 -24.71
C THR A 85 11.72 -39.48 -25.23
N ARG A 86 12.20 -38.32 -24.76
CA ARG A 86 11.84 -36.99 -25.25
C ARG A 86 12.74 -36.59 -26.43
N THR A 87 12.19 -36.63 -27.64
CA THR A 87 12.78 -35.99 -28.82
C THR A 87 12.88 -34.49 -28.60
N ARG A 88 14.11 -33.99 -28.68
CA ARG A 88 14.46 -32.57 -28.58
C ARG A 88 14.27 -31.92 -29.95
N SER A 89 13.12 -31.29 -30.17
CA SER A 89 12.97 -30.29 -31.23
C SER A 89 11.82 -29.33 -30.93
N LYS A 90 12.18 -28.06 -30.78
CA LYS A 90 11.54 -26.84 -31.27
C LYS A 90 12.04 -25.68 -30.42
N SER A 91 12.72 -24.75 -31.11
CA SER A 91 12.93 -23.38 -30.67
C SER A 91 11.64 -22.83 -30.03
N PRO A 92 11.73 -21.97 -28.99
CA PRO A 92 10.53 -21.36 -28.45
C PRO A 92 9.94 -20.49 -29.55
N ALA A 93 8.84 -20.95 -30.16
CA ALA A 93 7.98 -20.09 -30.94
C ALA A 93 7.70 -18.85 -30.07
N SER A 94 7.77 -17.65 -30.68
CA SER A 94 7.37 -16.41 -30.03
C SER A 94 5.97 -16.60 -29.46
N ARG A 95 5.86 -16.97 -28.18
CA ARG A 95 4.60 -16.91 -27.46
C ARG A 95 4.23 -15.43 -27.54
N THR A 96 3.12 -15.12 -28.21
CA THR A 96 2.46 -13.84 -27.98
C THR A 96 2.37 -13.69 -26.47
N MET A 97 2.87 -12.58 -25.92
CA MET A 97 2.91 -12.34 -24.47
C MET A 97 1.52 -12.00 -23.94
N GLN A 98 0.51 -12.72 -24.43
CA GLN A 98 -0.89 -12.58 -24.09
C GLN A 98 -1.18 -13.47 -22.90
N LEU A 99 -1.86 -12.88 -21.92
CA LEU A 99 -2.29 -13.55 -20.71
C LEU A 99 -3.49 -14.44 -21.04
N ASP A 100 -3.36 -15.76 -20.89
CA ASP A 100 -4.51 -16.65 -21.00
C ASP A 100 -5.34 -16.56 -19.71
N LEU A 101 -6.37 -15.72 -19.74
CA LEU A 101 -7.29 -15.50 -18.63
C LEU A 101 -8.51 -16.41 -18.65
N SER A 102 -8.58 -17.38 -19.57
CA SER A 102 -9.75 -18.26 -19.74
C SER A 102 -10.13 -19.02 -18.46
N LEU A 103 -9.13 -19.34 -17.62
CA LEU A 103 -9.37 -20.00 -16.34
C LEU A 103 -10.15 -19.11 -15.36
N LEU A 104 -9.94 -17.80 -15.40
CA LEU A 104 -10.58 -16.84 -14.50
C LEU A 104 -12.05 -16.60 -14.86
N LEU A 105 -12.48 -16.88 -16.08
CA LEU A 105 -13.87 -16.69 -16.52
C LEU A 105 -14.83 -17.80 -16.06
N ARG A 106 -14.34 -18.77 -15.28
CA ARG A 106 -15.14 -19.91 -14.82
C ARG A 106 -16.02 -19.53 -13.62
N PRO A 107 -17.34 -19.78 -13.66
CA PRO A 107 -18.23 -19.49 -12.52
C PRO A 107 -17.79 -20.14 -11.21
N SER A 108 -17.17 -21.32 -11.26
CA SER A 108 -16.73 -22.08 -10.09
C SER A 108 -15.66 -21.39 -9.24
N LEU A 109 -15.03 -20.33 -9.74
CA LEU A 109 -14.04 -19.56 -8.99
C LEU A 109 -14.66 -18.51 -8.08
N TYR A 110 -15.93 -18.17 -8.28
CA TYR A 110 -16.60 -17.07 -7.60
C TYR A 110 -17.67 -17.64 -6.67
N ALA A 111 -17.61 -17.24 -5.40
CA ALA A 111 -18.69 -17.55 -4.47
C ALA A 111 -19.70 -16.40 -4.44
N PRO A 112 -20.98 -16.68 -4.16
CA PRO A 112 -21.93 -15.61 -3.87
C PRO A 112 -21.47 -14.82 -2.64
N VAL A 113 -21.69 -13.51 -2.66
CA VAL A 113 -21.33 -12.65 -1.52
C VAL A 113 -22.22 -13.01 -0.32
N PRO A 114 -21.65 -13.31 0.86
CA PRO A 114 -22.44 -13.66 2.03
C PRO A 114 -23.34 -12.51 2.46
N THR A 115 -24.65 -12.78 2.56
CA THR A 115 -25.66 -11.81 3.04
C THR A 115 -26.06 -12.02 4.50
N THR A 116 -25.46 -13.00 5.18
CA THR A 116 -25.82 -13.39 6.56
C THR A 116 -25.60 -12.30 7.60
N GLN A 117 -24.71 -11.34 7.31
CA GLN A 117 -24.40 -10.21 8.20
C GLN A 117 -25.26 -8.97 7.90
N ILE A 118 -26.12 -9.03 6.88
CA ILE A 118 -26.97 -7.92 6.46
C ILE A 118 -28.26 -7.95 7.28
N ALA A 119 -28.65 -6.81 7.84
CA ALA A 119 -29.91 -6.72 8.57
C ALA A 119 -31.11 -6.89 7.63
N THR A 120 -32.18 -7.53 8.11
CA THR A 120 -33.35 -7.90 7.32
C THR A 120 -33.99 -6.75 6.53
N PRO A 121 -34.09 -5.50 7.03
CA PRO A 121 -34.68 -4.40 6.26
C PRO A 121 -33.94 -4.09 4.95
N PHE A 122 -32.63 -4.31 4.92
CA PHE A 122 -31.84 -4.11 3.69
C PHE A 122 -32.01 -5.25 2.69
N LEU A 123 -32.62 -6.38 3.07
CA LEU A 123 -32.88 -7.52 2.19
C LEU A 123 -34.26 -7.46 1.55
N ASP A 124 -35.12 -6.52 1.96
CA ASP A 124 -36.46 -6.37 1.39
C ASP A 124 -36.39 -5.90 -0.07
N THR A 125 -37.23 -6.50 -0.91
CA THR A 125 -37.22 -6.29 -2.37
C THR A 125 -37.47 -4.85 -2.79
N SER A 126 -38.11 -4.04 -1.94
CA SER A 126 -38.35 -2.60 -2.19
C SER A 126 -37.07 -1.76 -2.15
N HIS A 127 -36.05 -2.19 -1.41
CA HIS A 127 -34.81 -1.45 -1.19
C HIS A 127 -33.63 -2.01 -1.99
N GLN A 128 -33.88 -3.04 -2.79
CA GLN A 128 -32.91 -3.71 -3.64
C GLN A 128 -32.85 -3.01 -5.01
N PRO A 129 -31.65 -2.82 -5.58
CA PRO A 129 -31.54 -2.25 -6.92
C PRO A 129 -32.19 -3.18 -7.96
N ALA A 130 -32.71 -2.59 -9.04
CA ALA A 130 -33.29 -3.36 -10.13
C ALA A 130 -32.23 -4.32 -10.75
N PRO A 131 -32.60 -5.53 -11.16
CA PRO A 131 -31.65 -6.55 -11.62
C PRO A 131 -30.89 -6.16 -12.91
N ASP A 132 -31.48 -5.25 -13.70
CA ASP A 132 -30.92 -4.70 -14.93
C ASP A 132 -29.98 -3.51 -14.71
N THR A 133 -29.86 -3.00 -13.47
CA THR A 133 -28.94 -1.90 -13.13
C THR A 133 -27.51 -2.21 -13.59
N ASP A 134 -26.88 -1.23 -14.22
CA ASP A 134 -25.53 -1.33 -14.73
C ASP A 134 -24.47 -1.21 -13.61
N LEU A 135 -23.27 -1.70 -13.91
CA LEU A 135 -22.18 -1.74 -12.93
C LEU A 135 -21.75 -0.33 -12.49
N GLU A 136 -21.76 0.66 -13.38
CA GLU A 136 -21.31 2.02 -13.07
C GLU A 136 -22.30 2.71 -12.12
N THR A 137 -23.61 2.59 -12.38
CA THR A 137 -24.66 3.06 -11.47
C THR A 137 -24.57 2.39 -10.10
N LEU A 138 -24.32 1.08 -10.02
CA LEU A 138 -24.17 0.40 -8.73
C LEU A 138 -22.96 0.93 -7.94
N LEU A 139 -21.85 1.24 -8.61
CA LEU A 139 -20.67 1.81 -7.97
C LEU A 139 -20.89 3.26 -7.52
N SER A 140 -21.57 4.09 -8.33
CA SER A 140 -21.85 5.48 -7.97
C SER A 140 -22.80 5.59 -6.77
N HIS A 141 -23.76 4.68 -6.66
CA HIS A 141 -24.68 4.56 -5.52
C HIS A 141 -24.12 3.71 -4.36
N ARG A 142 -22.83 3.35 -4.39
CA ARG A 142 -22.13 2.62 -3.30
C ARG A 142 -22.77 1.26 -2.96
N ARG A 143 -23.47 0.64 -3.91
CA ARG A 143 -24.07 -0.69 -3.79
C ARG A 143 -23.02 -1.77 -4.07
N PHE A 144 -21.99 -1.84 -3.22
CA PHE A 144 -20.80 -2.65 -3.47
C PHE A 144 -21.06 -4.16 -3.53
N ILE A 145 -22.06 -4.69 -2.82
CA ILE A 145 -22.43 -6.12 -2.88
C ILE A 145 -22.96 -6.45 -4.29
N HIS A 146 -23.96 -5.71 -4.76
CA HIS A 146 -24.52 -5.88 -6.10
C HIS A 146 -23.50 -5.60 -7.19
N ALA A 147 -22.62 -4.61 -7.01
CA ALA A 147 -21.54 -4.34 -7.95
C ALA A 147 -20.56 -5.53 -8.05
N ALA A 148 -20.25 -6.20 -6.92
CA ALA A 148 -19.40 -7.39 -6.91
C ALA A 148 -20.06 -8.57 -7.65
N ASP A 149 -21.35 -8.80 -7.44
CA ASP A 149 -22.11 -9.85 -8.12
C ASP A 149 -22.24 -9.55 -9.62
N LYS A 150 -22.62 -8.33 -9.99
CA LYS A 150 -22.70 -7.88 -11.39
C LYS A 150 -21.37 -8.01 -12.12
N ALA A 151 -20.25 -7.69 -11.46
CA ALA A 151 -18.92 -7.89 -12.03
C ALA A 151 -18.63 -9.38 -12.33
N THR A 152 -19.07 -10.30 -11.45
CA THR A 152 -18.98 -11.74 -11.70
C THR A 152 -19.90 -12.22 -12.80
N ASP A 153 -21.13 -11.73 -12.86
CA ASP A 153 -22.06 -12.08 -13.94
C ASP A 153 -21.48 -11.67 -15.29
N ILE A 154 -20.91 -10.47 -15.38
CA ILE A 154 -20.22 -10.00 -16.59
C ILE A 154 -19.03 -10.91 -16.92
N LEU A 155 -18.19 -11.25 -15.93
CA LEU A 155 -17.03 -12.14 -16.13
C LEU A 155 -17.39 -13.56 -16.58
N THR A 156 -18.54 -14.08 -16.15
CA THR A 156 -18.92 -15.49 -16.31
C THR A 156 -20.01 -15.75 -17.35
N SER A 157 -20.71 -14.70 -17.80
CA SER A 157 -21.78 -14.74 -18.81
C SER A 157 -21.33 -15.22 -20.20
N GLY A 158 -20.01 -15.27 -20.47
CA GLY A 158 -19.46 -15.55 -21.80
C GLY A 158 -19.54 -14.37 -22.77
N SER A 159 -19.95 -13.19 -22.30
CA SER A 159 -20.01 -11.95 -23.09
C SER A 159 -18.62 -11.36 -23.42
N ILE A 160 -17.60 -11.68 -22.61
CA ILE A 160 -16.25 -11.16 -22.75
C ILE A 160 -15.33 -12.22 -23.39
N SER A 161 -14.63 -11.81 -24.45
CA SER A 161 -13.58 -12.65 -25.04
C SER A 161 -12.40 -12.83 -24.07
N PRO A 162 -11.87 -14.05 -23.90
CA PRO A 162 -10.67 -14.31 -23.09
C PRO A 162 -9.44 -13.51 -23.52
N SER A 163 -9.42 -12.99 -24.76
CA SER A 163 -8.36 -12.14 -25.28
C SER A 163 -8.43 -10.69 -24.80
N ASN A 164 -9.54 -10.24 -24.19
CA ASN A 164 -9.70 -8.88 -23.68
C ASN A 164 -9.14 -8.74 -22.27
N THR A 165 -7.81 -8.79 -22.15
CA THR A 165 -7.08 -8.74 -20.88
C THR A 165 -7.43 -7.52 -20.04
N GLN A 166 -7.53 -6.33 -20.63
CA GLN A 166 -7.76 -5.09 -19.88
C GLN A 166 -9.12 -5.08 -19.19
N GLN A 167 -10.18 -5.42 -19.93
CA GLN A 167 -11.53 -5.46 -19.37
C GLN A 167 -11.66 -6.52 -18.26
N ILE A 168 -11.06 -7.70 -18.46
CA ILE A 168 -11.08 -8.77 -17.45
C ILE A 168 -10.36 -8.32 -16.17
N LEU A 169 -9.17 -7.72 -16.28
CA LEU A 169 -8.42 -7.24 -15.12
C LEU A 169 -9.13 -6.09 -14.40
N GLN A 170 -9.82 -5.21 -15.13
CA GLN A 170 -10.63 -4.15 -14.55
C GLN A 170 -11.82 -4.72 -13.75
N LEU A 171 -12.56 -5.69 -14.30
CA LEU A 171 -13.67 -6.33 -13.61
C LEU A 171 -13.22 -7.12 -12.37
N LEU A 172 -12.08 -7.82 -12.47
CA LEU A 172 -11.47 -8.49 -11.32
C LEU A 172 -11.08 -7.49 -10.22
N TYR A 173 -10.46 -6.37 -10.61
CA TYR A 173 -10.16 -5.29 -9.66
C TYR A 173 -11.42 -4.78 -8.98
N THR A 174 -12.47 -4.47 -9.74
CA THR A 174 -13.76 -4.01 -9.21
C THR A 174 -14.34 -5.02 -8.24
N ARG A 175 -14.39 -6.30 -8.60
CA ARG A 175 -14.90 -7.36 -7.72
C ARG A 175 -14.10 -7.46 -6.42
N PHE A 176 -12.77 -7.55 -6.51
CA PHE A 176 -11.93 -7.67 -5.33
C PHE A 176 -12.02 -6.44 -4.43
N ALA A 177 -12.06 -5.24 -5.00
CA ALA A 177 -12.20 -4.00 -4.27
C ALA A 177 -13.57 -3.93 -3.56
N CYS A 178 -14.66 -4.28 -4.24
CA CYS A 178 -16.00 -4.32 -3.63
C CYS A 178 -16.08 -5.34 -2.48
N LEU A 179 -15.52 -6.54 -2.65
CA LEU A 179 -15.45 -7.53 -1.59
C LEU A 179 -14.67 -7.02 -0.36
N VAL A 180 -13.54 -6.32 -0.58
CA VAL A 180 -12.78 -5.70 0.53
C VAL A 180 -13.60 -4.60 1.21
N LEU A 181 -14.30 -3.75 0.45
CA LEU A 181 -15.18 -2.70 0.99
C LEU A 181 -16.36 -3.27 1.80
N CYS A 182 -16.87 -4.44 1.41
CA CYS A 182 -17.93 -5.16 2.14
C CYS A 182 -17.40 -6.01 3.31
N ASN A 183 -16.15 -5.80 3.76
CA ASN A 183 -15.51 -6.58 4.82
C ASN A 183 -15.42 -8.10 4.52
N GLN A 184 -15.43 -8.48 3.24
CA GLN A 184 -15.26 -9.84 2.73
C GLN A 184 -13.85 -10.06 2.14
N ALA A 185 -12.83 -9.47 2.76
CA ALA A 185 -11.45 -9.54 2.28
C ALA A 185 -10.90 -10.98 2.23
N THR A 186 -11.36 -11.86 3.13
CA THR A 186 -10.98 -13.29 3.13
C THR A 186 -11.53 -14.03 1.91
N LEU A 187 -12.73 -13.67 1.43
CA LEU A 187 -13.28 -14.19 0.20
C LEU A 187 -12.50 -13.64 -1.00
N ALA A 188 -12.26 -12.32 -1.04
CA ALA A 188 -11.45 -11.68 -2.07
C ALA A 188 -10.07 -12.33 -2.21
N ALA A 189 -9.42 -12.68 -1.10
CA ALA A 189 -8.12 -13.37 -1.11
C ALA A 189 -8.18 -14.78 -1.73
N LYS A 190 -9.26 -15.54 -1.48
CA LYS A 190 -9.47 -16.85 -2.09
C LYS A 190 -9.66 -16.73 -3.60
N GLU A 191 -10.49 -15.78 -4.04
CA GLU A 191 -10.79 -15.56 -5.46
C GLU A 191 -9.63 -14.93 -6.24
N ALA A 192 -8.79 -14.13 -5.57
CA ALA A 192 -7.59 -13.54 -6.17
C ALA A 192 -6.43 -14.54 -6.34
N LYS A 193 -6.44 -15.65 -5.59
CA LYS A 193 -5.34 -16.62 -5.58
C LYS A 193 -5.01 -17.21 -6.97
N PRO A 194 -5.98 -17.65 -7.80
CA PRO A 194 -5.68 -18.16 -9.14
C PRO A 194 -4.98 -17.13 -10.03
N LEU A 195 -5.38 -15.84 -9.94
CA LEU A 195 -4.70 -14.77 -10.67
C LEU A 195 -3.28 -14.59 -10.15
N SER A 196 -3.07 -14.53 -8.83
CA SER A 196 -1.75 -14.39 -8.22
C SER A 196 -0.81 -15.54 -8.61
N ASP A 197 -1.30 -16.78 -8.59
CA ASP A 197 -0.54 -17.98 -8.96
C ASP A 197 -0.16 -17.97 -10.45
N LEU A 198 -1.09 -17.54 -11.32
CA LEU A 198 -0.85 -17.37 -12.75
C LEU A 198 0.21 -16.29 -13.00
N LEU A 199 0.07 -15.12 -12.38
CA LEU A 199 1.03 -14.02 -12.52
C LEU A 199 2.42 -14.41 -12.03
N ALA A 200 2.53 -15.13 -10.91
CA ALA A 200 3.80 -15.62 -10.39
C ALA A 200 4.47 -16.61 -11.38
N ARG A 201 3.70 -17.54 -11.94
CA ARG A 201 4.19 -18.52 -12.92
C ARG A 201 4.66 -17.86 -14.20
N GLU A 202 3.83 -17.02 -14.82
CA GLU A 202 4.17 -16.33 -16.07
C GLU A 202 5.35 -15.37 -15.86
N SER A 203 5.35 -14.62 -14.76
CA SER A 203 6.45 -13.70 -14.43
C SER A 203 7.79 -14.42 -14.20
N SER A 204 7.80 -15.68 -13.76
CA SER A 204 9.02 -16.49 -13.61
C SER A 204 9.51 -17.10 -14.93
N THR A 205 8.61 -17.22 -15.92
CA THR A 205 8.90 -17.79 -17.23
C THR A 205 9.67 -16.79 -18.12
N TYR A 206 9.42 -15.49 -17.94
CA TYR A 206 10.06 -14.44 -18.72
C TYR A 206 11.34 -13.90 -18.05
N THR A 207 12.41 -13.78 -18.83
CA THR A 207 13.60 -12.99 -18.46
C THR A 207 13.38 -11.50 -18.76
N ARG A 208 14.22 -10.61 -18.21
CA ARG A 208 14.22 -9.20 -18.64
C ARG A 208 14.73 -9.09 -20.09
N PRO A 209 14.15 -8.22 -20.95
CA PRO A 209 13.13 -7.19 -20.66
C PRO A 209 11.68 -7.67 -20.79
N HIS A 210 11.45 -8.88 -21.30
CA HIS A 210 10.12 -9.45 -21.56
C HIS A 210 9.21 -9.45 -20.31
N ARG A 211 9.77 -9.77 -19.14
CA ARG A 211 9.04 -9.71 -17.87
C ARG A 211 8.41 -8.33 -17.60
N GLU A 212 9.09 -7.24 -17.97
CA GLU A 212 8.61 -5.87 -17.74
C GLU A 212 7.40 -5.56 -18.64
N ILE A 213 7.48 -5.95 -19.91
CA ILE A 213 6.39 -5.81 -20.88
C ILE A 213 5.16 -6.60 -20.43
N PHE A 214 5.39 -7.81 -19.91
CA PHE A 214 4.33 -8.64 -19.34
C PHE A 214 3.66 -7.96 -18.16
N LEU A 215 4.43 -7.53 -17.17
CA LEU A 215 3.88 -6.91 -15.97
C LEU A 215 3.13 -5.62 -16.33
N ALA A 216 3.64 -4.81 -17.26
CA ALA A 216 3.02 -3.55 -17.68
C ALA A 216 1.54 -3.67 -18.12
N GLN A 217 1.11 -4.87 -18.55
CA GLN A 217 -0.30 -5.14 -18.88
C GLN A 217 -1.22 -5.14 -17.66
N ILE A 218 -0.68 -5.33 -16.45
CA ILE A 218 -1.43 -5.44 -15.20
C ILE A 218 -1.57 -4.03 -14.57
N PRO A 219 -2.80 -3.53 -14.40
CA PRO A 219 -3.04 -2.22 -13.80
C PRO A 219 -2.38 -2.06 -12.43
N TRP A 220 -1.76 -0.90 -12.19
CA TRP A 220 -1.05 -0.61 -10.93
C TRP A 220 -1.91 -0.82 -9.67
N PRO A 221 -3.17 -0.32 -9.60
CA PRO A 221 -4.01 -0.54 -8.42
C PRO A 221 -4.28 -2.02 -8.13
N LEU A 222 -4.46 -2.83 -9.18
CA LEU A 222 -4.65 -4.27 -9.04
C LEU A 222 -3.41 -4.96 -8.46
N ARG A 223 -2.20 -4.57 -8.88
CA ARG A 223 -0.97 -5.12 -8.30
C ARG A 223 -0.86 -4.85 -6.79
N LEU A 224 -1.20 -3.63 -6.37
CA LEU A 224 -1.20 -3.25 -4.95
C LEU A 224 -2.25 -4.04 -4.15
N LEU A 225 -3.46 -4.20 -4.71
CA LEU A 225 -4.53 -4.97 -4.09
C LEU A 225 -4.17 -6.45 -3.96
N LEU A 226 -3.64 -7.07 -5.02
CA LEU A 226 -3.21 -8.47 -5.03
C LEU A 226 -2.14 -8.75 -3.98
N LEU A 227 -1.17 -7.83 -3.81
CA LEU A 227 -0.16 -7.94 -2.77
C LEU A 227 -0.78 -8.06 -1.37
N LYS A 228 -1.78 -7.21 -1.07
CA LYS A 228 -2.49 -7.24 0.23
C LYS A 228 -3.31 -8.52 0.39
N LEU A 229 -4.03 -8.92 -0.66
CA LEU A 229 -4.87 -10.11 -0.63
C LEU A 229 -4.06 -11.40 -0.48
N GLN A 230 -2.88 -11.49 -1.11
CA GLN A 230 -2.02 -12.68 -1.06
C GLN A 230 -1.47 -12.99 0.33
N VAL A 231 -1.27 -11.96 1.16
CA VAL A 231 -0.70 -12.10 2.50
C VAL A 231 -1.77 -12.22 3.59
N LEU A 232 -3.03 -11.93 3.26
CA LEU A 232 -4.14 -11.90 4.21
C LEU A 232 -4.34 -13.28 4.87
N GLY A 233 -4.53 -13.29 6.20
CA GLY A 233 -4.75 -14.50 6.98
C GLY A 233 -3.50 -15.36 7.23
N THR A 234 -2.31 -14.89 6.82
CA THR A 234 -1.04 -15.54 7.17
C THR A 234 -0.47 -14.97 8.48
N ALA A 235 0.21 -15.78 9.28
CA ALA A 235 0.77 -15.35 10.58
C ALA A 235 1.78 -14.19 10.46
N ASP A 236 2.44 -14.07 9.30
CA ASP A 236 3.41 -13.01 8.99
C ASP A 236 2.89 -12.03 7.93
N ALA A 237 1.58 -11.80 7.88
CA ALA A 237 0.93 -11.01 6.83
C ALA A 237 1.63 -9.67 6.57
N HIS A 238 1.84 -8.85 7.62
CA HIS A 238 2.47 -7.54 7.50
C HIS A 238 3.94 -7.61 7.06
N ARG A 239 4.73 -8.57 7.57
CA ARG A 239 6.13 -8.74 7.14
C ARG A 239 6.21 -9.11 5.67
N ARG A 240 5.34 -10.01 5.20
CA ARG A 240 5.25 -10.40 3.79
C ARG A 240 4.74 -9.25 2.93
N ALA A 241 3.79 -8.45 3.42
CA ALA A 241 3.33 -7.25 2.74
C ALA A 241 4.48 -6.28 2.51
N ILE A 242 5.27 -6.00 3.55
CA ILE A 242 6.46 -5.15 3.49
C ILE A 242 7.46 -5.69 2.46
N MET A 243 7.77 -6.99 2.48
CA MET A 243 8.65 -7.61 1.48
C MET A 243 8.12 -7.43 0.05
N GLY A 244 6.82 -7.62 -0.16
CA GLY A 244 6.17 -7.38 -1.44
C GLY A 244 6.28 -5.92 -1.89
N LEU A 245 6.06 -4.97 -0.97
CA LEU A 245 6.15 -3.55 -1.26
C LEU A 245 7.58 -3.15 -1.63
N TYR A 246 8.60 -3.67 -0.91
CA TYR A 246 10.00 -3.47 -1.28
C TYR A 246 10.36 -4.07 -2.65
N SER A 247 9.77 -5.22 -3.01
CA SER A 247 9.92 -5.79 -4.34
C SER A 247 9.37 -4.87 -5.43
N LEU A 248 8.17 -4.31 -5.22
CA LEU A 248 7.59 -3.30 -6.13
C LEU A 248 8.43 -2.02 -6.18
N SER A 249 8.96 -1.56 -5.04
CA SER A 249 9.85 -0.39 -4.99
C SER A 249 11.12 -0.60 -5.81
N SER A 250 11.71 -1.81 -5.77
CA SER A 250 12.87 -2.17 -6.59
C SER A 250 12.54 -2.16 -8.09
N GLU A 251 11.35 -2.64 -8.45
CA GLU A 251 10.84 -2.55 -9.83
C GLU A 251 10.67 -1.08 -10.25
N CYS A 252 9.98 -0.25 -9.47
CA CYS A 252 9.78 1.18 -9.76
C CYS A 252 11.11 1.92 -9.94
N ARG A 253 12.13 1.61 -9.12
CA ARG A 253 13.47 2.21 -9.27
C ARG A 253 14.15 1.82 -10.56
N THR A 254 14.07 0.54 -10.93
CA THR A 254 14.63 0.05 -12.20
C THR A 254 13.94 0.75 -13.37
N LEU A 255 12.62 0.82 -13.35
CA LEU A 255 11.82 1.41 -14.43
C LEU A 255 11.98 2.93 -14.51
N ALA A 256 12.09 3.62 -13.37
CA ALA A 256 12.44 5.04 -13.33
C ALA A 256 13.84 5.26 -13.93
N GLN A 257 14.84 4.46 -13.54
CA GLN A 257 16.19 4.60 -14.09
C GLN A 257 16.22 4.35 -15.60
N LYS A 258 15.44 3.40 -16.09
CA LYS A 258 15.28 3.12 -17.52
C LYS A 258 14.62 4.30 -18.25
N ALA A 259 13.50 4.80 -17.74
CA ALA A 259 12.82 5.98 -18.28
C ALA A 259 13.76 7.20 -18.36
N ARG A 260 14.60 7.38 -17.34
CA ARG A 260 15.63 8.44 -17.33
C ARG A 260 16.70 8.26 -18.42
N VAL A 261 17.11 7.02 -18.71
CA VAL A 261 18.04 6.71 -19.81
C VAL A 261 17.36 6.91 -21.16
N ASP A 262 16.11 6.51 -21.28
CA ASP A 262 15.28 6.63 -22.49
C ASP A 262 14.78 8.08 -22.71
N LYS A 263 15.07 9.00 -21.77
CA LYS A 263 14.63 10.41 -21.75
C LYS A 263 13.10 10.58 -21.76
N ASP A 264 12.40 9.61 -21.19
CA ASP A 264 10.96 9.65 -20.96
C ASP A 264 10.68 10.27 -19.57
N GLU A 265 10.53 11.59 -19.56
CA GLU A 265 10.31 12.36 -18.33
C GLU A 265 8.94 12.05 -17.68
N GLU A 266 7.91 11.75 -18.47
CA GLU A 266 6.57 11.42 -17.96
C GLU A 266 6.60 10.08 -17.23
N ALA A 267 7.18 9.05 -17.85
CA ALA A 267 7.33 7.75 -17.19
C ALA A 267 8.26 7.85 -15.98
N PHE A 268 9.35 8.62 -16.06
CA PHE A 268 10.25 8.86 -14.93
C PHE A 268 9.48 9.44 -13.72
N LYS A 269 8.69 10.50 -13.96
CA LYS A 269 7.87 11.14 -12.94
C LYS A 269 6.83 10.19 -12.37
N MET A 270 6.11 9.46 -13.22
CA MET A 270 5.12 8.46 -12.81
C MET A 270 5.74 7.39 -11.90
N TRP A 271 6.89 6.82 -12.26
CA TRP A 271 7.55 5.79 -11.44
C TRP A 271 8.11 6.34 -10.13
N LYS A 272 8.55 7.60 -10.11
CA LYS A 272 8.95 8.30 -8.88
C LYS A 272 7.76 8.54 -7.95
N SER A 273 6.64 9.02 -8.48
CA SER A 273 5.40 9.21 -7.72
C SER A 273 4.93 7.89 -7.08
N ARG A 274 4.91 6.80 -7.86
CA ARG A 274 4.63 5.44 -7.34
C ARG A 274 5.60 4.97 -6.26
N LEU A 275 6.90 5.27 -6.40
CA LEU A 275 7.90 4.91 -5.40
C LEU A 275 7.65 5.63 -4.07
N SER A 276 7.27 6.91 -4.12
CA SER A 276 6.91 7.67 -2.92
C SER A 276 5.64 7.13 -2.24
N ASP A 277 4.60 6.80 -3.02
CA ASP A 277 3.37 6.15 -2.53
C ASP A 277 3.66 4.81 -1.85
N LEU A 278 4.53 3.97 -2.44
CA LEU A 278 4.98 2.72 -1.83
C LEU A 278 5.71 2.96 -0.50
N GLY A 279 6.54 4.02 -0.41
CA GLY A 279 7.21 4.40 0.83
C GLY A 279 6.23 4.69 1.97
N ILE A 280 5.15 5.41 1.69
CA ILE A 280 4.06 5.70 2.64
C ILE A 280 3.31 4.41 3.02
N ARG A 281 3.05 3.52 2.05
CA ARG A 281 2.40 2.22 2.33
C ARG A 281 3.24 1.31 3.22
N VAL A 282 4.57 1.33 3.07
CA VAL A 282 5.49 0.61 3.95
C VAL A 282 5.40 1.15 5.38
N ALA A 283 5.36 2.47 5.55
CA ALA A 283 5.13 3.08 6.87
C ALA A 283 3.79 2.62 7.47
N GLY A 284 2.73 2.59 6.67
CA GLY A 284 1.42 2.05 7.09
C GLY A 284 1.51 0.62 7.60
N GLU A 285 2.20 -0.28 6.89
CA GLU A 285 2.38 -1.65 7.35
C GLU A 285 3.23 -1.79 8.61
N LEU A 286 4.21 -0.90 8.82
CA LEU A 286 5.00 -0.88 10.05
C LEU A 286 4.14 -0.43 11.24
N VAL A 287 3.23 0.53 11.04
CA VAL A 287 2.26 0.96 12.05
C VAL A 287 1.32 -0.18 12.43
N GLU A 288 0.74 -0.88 11.45
CA GLU A 288 -0.15 -2.03 11.72
C GLU A 288 0.59 -3.21 12.38
N MET A 289 1.90 -3.36 12.14
CA MET A 289 2.75 -4.33 12.83
C MET A 289 3.10 -3.92 14.29
N GLY A 290 2.85 -2.66 14.67
CA GLY A 290 3.23 -2.10 15.98
C GLY A 290 4.68 -1.60 16.06
N GLU A 291 5.42 -1.59 14.96
CA GLU A 291 6.81 -1.13 14.87
C GLU A 291 6.88 0.41 14.72
N LEU A 292 6.28 1.13 15.66
CA LEU A 292 6.02 2.58 15.56
C LEU A 292 7.29 3.42 15.40
N GLU A 293 8.34 3.12 16.15
CA GLU A 293 9.60 3.87 16.08
C GLU A 293 10.32 3.64 14.74
N THR A 294 10.21 2.44 14.17
CA THR A 294 10.73 2.15 12.83
C THR A 294 9.90 2.86 11.77
N ALA A 295 8.57 2.89 11.92
CA ALA A 295 7.68 3.65 11.04
C ALA A 295 8.02 5.14 11.05
N ARG A 296 8.22 5.74 12.23
CA ARG A 296 8.58 7.15 12.41
C ARG A 296 9.91 7.49 11.71
N ARG A 297 10.96 6.71 11.98
CA ARG A 297 12.26 6.87 11.32
C ARG A 297 12.16 6.72 9.81
N HIS A 298 11.35 5.78 9.32
CA HIS A 298 11.11 5.58 7.90
C HIS A 298 10.34 6.76 7.27
N LEU A 299 9.30 7.29 7.92
CA LEU A 299 8.59 8.49 7.45
C LEU A 299 9.50 9.73 7.38
N ALA A 300 10.46 9.84 8.29
CA ALA A 300 11.44 10.93 8.29
C ALA A 300 12.37 10.91 7.06
N THR A 301 12.62 9.73 6.46
CA THR A 301 13.44 9.64 5.23
C THR A 301 12.64 9.96 3.96
N LEU A 302 11.31 9.96 4.04
CA LEU A 302 10.44 10.30 2.92
C LEU A 302 10.38 11.82 2.74
N ALA A 303 11.02 12.30 1.69
CA ALA A 303 10.96 13.68 1.22
C ALA A 303 10.38 13.72 -0.21
N PRO A 304 9.56 14.74 -0.55
CA PRO A 304 9.11 14.94 -1.91
C PRO A 304 10.32 15.21 -2.81
N GLY A 305 10.31 14.62 -4.01
CA GLY A 305 11.36 14.87 -5.00
C GLY A 305 11.18 16.24 -5.68
N PRO A 306 12.24 16.81 -6.30
CA PRO A 306 12.17 18.13 -6.94
C PRO A 306 11.24 18.20 -8.16
N ALA A 307 10.79 17.06 -8.69
CA ALA A 307 9.89 16.97 -9.86
C ALA A 307 8.42 16.66 -9.51
N THR A 308 8.09 16.65 -8.22
CA THR A 308 6.74 16.31 -7.71
C THR A 308 5.81 17.50 -7.89
N THR A 309 4.55 17.28 -8.31
CA THR A 309 3.58 18.40 -8.35
C THR A 309 3.19 18.84 -6.96
N GLU A 310 2.72 20.08 -6.82
CA GLU A 310 2.19 20.59 -5.55
C GLU A 310 1.05 19.72 -5.01
N ALA A 311 0.14 19.24 -5.88
CA ALA A 311 -0.94 18.34 -5.49
C ALA A 311 -0.43 16.98 -4.99
N GLU A 312 0.55 16.37 -5.66
CA GLU A 312 1.17 15.11 -5.21
C GLU A 312 1.93 15.31 -3.88
N MET A 313 2.58 16.46 -3.70
CA MET A 313 3.24 16.82 -2.44
C MET A 313 2.23 16.97 -1.30
N LEU A 314 1.10 17.63 -1.56
CA LEU A 314 0.02 17.78 -0.58
C LEU A 314 -0.58 16.43 -0.21
N GLU A 315 -0.89 15.58 -1.19
CA GLU A 315 -1.42 14.23 -0.95
C GLU A 315 -0.45 13.40 -0.10
N MET A 316 0.85 13.44 -0.41
CA MET A 316 1.88 12.81 0.41
C MET A 316 1.93 13.39 1.82
N CYS A 317 1.85 14.71 1.98
CA CYS A 317 1.83 15.38 3.26
C CYS A 317 0.64 14.93 4.12
N ILE A 318 -0.57 14.95 3.56
CA ILE A 318 -1.80 14.49 4.22
C ILE A 318 -1.63 13.05 4.73
N ARG A 319 -1.17 12.14 3.87
CA ARG A 319 -0.98 10.73 4.25
C ARG A 319 0.12 10.54 5.30
N LYS A 320 1.22 11.28 5.18
CA LYS A 320 2.32 11.26 6.16
C LYS A 320 1.84 11.76 7.53
N THR A 321 1.13 12.89 7.57
CA THR A 321 0.56 13.45 8.79
C THR A 321 -0.44 12.49 9.43
N LEU A 322 -1.34 11.87 8.65
CA LEU A 322 -2.26 10.85 9.18
C LEU A 322 -1.52 9.68 9.86
N LEU A 323 -0.42 9.21 9.27
CA LEU A 323 0.40 8.16 9.88
C LEU A 323 1.13 8.63 11.14
N LEU A 324 1.64 9.87 11.15
CA LEU A 324 2.28 10.46 12.34
C LEU A 324 1.30 10.60 13.50
N LEU A 325 0.06 11.04 13.24
CA LEU A 325 -1.01 11.06 14.24
C LEU A 325 -1.35 9.65 14.75
N LYS A 326 -1.42 8.64 13.86
CA LYS A 326 -1.61 7.23 14.28
C LYS A 326 -0.46 6.70 15.15
N ILE A 327 0.77 7.15 14.90
CA ILE A 327 1.94 6.82 15.72
C ILE A 327 1.88 7.53 17.10
N GLY A 328 1.16 8.64 17.19
CA GLY A 328 1.12 9.51 18.37
C GLY A 328 2.18 10.61 18.36
N ASP A 329 2.90 10.80 17.26
CA ASP A 329 3.88 11.88 17.09
C ASP A 329 3.17 13.15 16.61
N THR A 330 2.49 13.83 17.54
CA THR A 330 1.70 15.04 17.25
C THR A 330 2.59 16.20 16.81
N GLN A 331 3.81 16.31 17.35
CA GLN A 331 4.75 17.37 17.00
C GLN A 331 5.19 17.24 15.53
N ALA A 332 5.63 16.04 15.11
CA ALA A 332 6.01 15.85 13.71
C ALA A 332 4.82 16.02 12.75
N ALA A 333 3.61 15.70 13.19
CA ALA A 333 2.39 15.93 12.42
C ALA A 333 2.12 17.44 12.20
N GLU A 334 2.29 18.27 13.23
CA GLU A 334 2.19 19.74 13.13
C GLU A 334 3.25 20.31 12.18
N GLU A 335 4.51 19.90 12.34
CA GLU A 335 5.63 20.34 11.49
C GLU A 335 5.40 19.95 10.01
N CYS A 336 4.87 18.75 9.75
CA CYS A 336 4.56 18.27 8.41
C CYS A 336 3.50 19.15 7.72
N LEU A 337 2.44 19.55 8.44
CA LEU A 337 1.41 20.45 7.91
C LEU A 337 1.93 21.87 7.72
N ALA A 338 2.71 22.38 8.68
CA ALA A 338 3.24 23.74 8.68
C ALA A 338 4.14 24.01 7.45
N THR A 339 4.92 22.99 7.06
CA THR A 339 5.81 23.04 5.89
C THR A 339 5.04 23.32 4.59
N PHE A 340 3.81 22.82 4.48
CA PHE A 340 3.00 23.03 3.30
C PHE A 340 2.28 24.39 3.34
N THR A 341 1.71 24.78 4.49
CA THR A 341 0.99 26.06 4.64
C THR A 341 1.86 27.31 4.44
N SER A 342 3.17 27.23 4.70
CA SER A 342 4.09 28.36 4.50
C SER A 342 4.51 28.56 3.04
N SER A 343 4.22 27.58 2.17
CA SER A 343 4.57 27.60 0.74
C SER A 343 3.40 28.11 -0.14
N SER A 344 2.31 28.54 0.48
CA SER A 344 0.93 28.56 -0.06
C SER A 344 0.38 29.91 -0.55
N GLU A 345 1.19 30.93 -0.82
CA GLU A 345 0.66 32.24 -1.27
C GLU A 345 0.06 32.23 -2.70
N SER A 346 -0.03 31.08 -3.39
CA SER A 346 -0.58 31.01 -4.76
C SER A 346 -1.35 29.71 -5.09
N HIS A 347 -2.33 29.33 -4.26
CA HIS A 347 -3.21 28.18 -4.53
C HIS A 347 -4.33 28.47 -5.53
N THR A 348 -4.02 28.69 -6.81
CA THR A 348 -5.05 28.90 -7.85
C THR A 348 -5.45 27.61 -8.58
N HIS A 349 -4.74 26.48 -8.38
CA HIS A 349 -4.96 25.23 -9.13
C HIS A 349 -4.95 23.93 -8.30
N THR A 350 -4.97 24.01 -6.96
CA THR A 350 -4.96 22.82 -6.10
C THR A 350 -6.36 22.24 -5.93
N ASP A 351 -6.48 20.90 -5.96
CA ASP A 351 -7.74 20.18 -5.73
C ASP A 351 -8.36 20.59 -4.38
N GLU A 352 -9.57 21.14 -4.44
CA GLU A 352 -10.35 21.60 -3.30
C GLU A 352 -10.51 20.49 -2.24
N ASN A 353 -10.65 19.24 -2.65
CA ASN A 353 -10.77 18.10 -1.72
C ASN A 353 -9.49 17.87 -0.91
N LEU A 354 -8.31 18.11 -1.51
CA LEU A 354 -7.03 17.99 -0.79
C LEU A 354 -6.87 19.12 0.21
N LEU A 355 -7.28 20.34 -0.13
CA LEU A 355 -7.27 21.48 0.79
C LEU A 355 -8.21 21.24 1.98
N ILE A 356 -9.43 20.74 1.73
CA ILE A 356 -10.37 20.36 2.80
C ILE A 356 -9.74 19.32 3.73
N GLN A 357 -9.12 18.27 3.17
CA GLN A 357 -8.46 17.24 3.97
C GLN A 357 -7.31 17.80 4.81
N GLN A 358 -6.50 18.70 4.25
CA GLN A 358 -5.42 19.36 4.97
C GLN A 358 -5.95 20.18 6.16
N HIS A 359 -6.99 20.98 5.96
CA HIS A 359 -7.58 21.80 7.02
C HIS A 359 -8.26 20.96 8.10
N VAL A 360 -8.99 19.91 7.72
CA VAL A 360 -9.55 18.94 8.67
C VAL A 360 -8.44 18.29 9.48
N LEU A 361 -7.33 17.91 8.83
CA LEU A 361 -6.20 17.29 9.52
C LEU A 361 -5.51 18.24 10.49
N SER A 362 -5.40 19.53 10.16
CA SER A 362 -4.93 20.57 11.09
C SER A 362 -5.81 20.65 12.35
N ALA A 363 -7.13 20.57 12.19
CA ALA A 363 -8.05 20.52 13.33
C ALA A 363 -7.92 19.23 14.14
N LEU A 364 -7.74 18.08 13.48
CA LEU A 364 -7.50 16.80 14.16
C LEU A 364 -6.16 16.78 14.92
N THR A 365 -5.13 17.45 14.41
CA THR A 365 -3.87 17.63 15.14
C THR A 365 -4.08 18.48 16.39
N SER A 366 -4.83 19.58 16.30
CA SER A 366 -5.22 20.38 17.48
C SER A 366 -6.03 19.56 18.50
N LEU A 367 -6.92 18.70 18.01
CA LEU A 367 -7.67 17.76 18.85
C LEU A 367 -6.75 16.78 19.58
N SER A 368 -5.74 16.25 18.88
CA SER A 368 -4.77 15.30 19.44
C SER A 368 -3.87 15.91 20.53
N THR A 369 -3.64 17.23 20.49
CA THR A 369 -2.87 17.97 21.50
C THR A 369 -3.74 18.55 22.62
N SER A 370 -4.99 18.07 22.76
CA SER A 370 -5.98 18.53 23.75
C SER A 370 -6.43 19.99 23.59
N ASN A 371 -6.16 20.63 22.46
CA ASN A 371 -6.62 21.98 22.14
C ASN A 371 -8.02 21.94 21.50
N TYR A 372 -9.00 21.43 22.25
CA TYR A 372 -10.35 21.14 21.74
C TYR A 372 -11.08 22.39 21.24
N THR A 373 -10.92 23.53 21.91
CA THR A 373 -11.53 24.80 21.52
C THR A 373 -11.04 25.27 20.15
N THR A 374 -9.73 25.17 19.89
CA THR A 374 -9.13 25.50 18.59
C THR A 374 -9.62 24.54 17.50
N ALA A 375 -9.70 23.25 17.79
CA ALA A 375 -10.20 22.26 16.83
C ALA A 375 -11.66 22.56 16.44
N VAL A 376 -12.52 22.87 17.42
CA VAL A 376 -13.93 23.23 17.19
C VAL A 376 -14.03 24.51 16.35
N THR A 377 -13.28 25.56 16.66
CA THR A 377 -13.36 26.82 15.89
C THR A 377 -12.87 26.64 14.46
N GLN A 378 -11.78 25.90 14.24
CA GLN A 378 -11.28 25.57 12.90
C GLN A 378 -12.33 24.80 12.09
N LEU A 379 -12.94 23.77 12.67
CA LEU A 379 -13.96 22.96 11.99
C LEU A 379 -15.27 23.72 11.77
N GLN A 380 -15.65 24.62 12.69
CA GLN A 380 -16.80 25.51 12.50
C GLN A 380 -16.58 26.45 11.33
N ASN A 381 -15.42 27.11 11.26
CA ASN A 381 -15.08 27.98 10.15
C ASN A 381 -15.14 27.20 8.82
N LEU A 382 -14.57 26.00 8.78
CA LEU A 382 -14.66 25.14 7.59
C LEU A 382 -16.09 24.73 7.26
N ALA A 383 -16.93 24.45 8.24
CA ALA A 383 -18.34 24.12 8.04
C ALA A 383 -19.13 25.32 7.50
N THR A 384 -18.75 26.56 7.81
CA THR A 384 -19.38 27.75 7.19
C THR A 384 -19.03 27.87 5.71
N THR A 385 -17.81 27.48 5.31
CA THR A 385 -17.39 27.49 3.91
C THR A 385 -17.96 26.31 3.13
N TYR A 386 -18.03 25.13 3.76
CA TYR A 386 -18.43 23.88 3.14
C TYR A 386 -19.54 23.19 3.96
N PRO A 387 -20.76 23.76 3.99
CA PRO A 387 -21.83 23.33 4.90
C PRO A 387 -22.33 21.93 4.62
N SER A 388 -22.23 21.43 3.39
CA SER A 388 -22.71 20.10 2.99
C SER A 388 -21.62 19.02 3.02
N ASN A 389 -20.41 19.33 3.50
CA ASN A 389 -19.31 18.36 3.47
C ASN A 389 -19.37 17.40 4.68
N PRO A 390 -19.61 16.10 4.46
CA PRO A 390 -19.80 15.14 5.55
C PRO A 390 -18.54 14.93 6.39
N LEU A 391 -17.35 15.05 5.80
CA LEU A 391 -16.08 14.87 6.51
C LEU A 391 -15.89 15.98 7.56
N ILE A 392 -16.18 17.23 7.20
CA ILE A 392 -16.03 18.39 8.09
C ILE A 392 -17.05 18.31 9.22
N LEU A 393 -18.33 18.13 8.89
CA LEU A 393 -19.41 18.06 9.87
C LEU A 393 -19.24 16.88 10.83
N HIS A 394 -18.82 15.71 10.33
CA HIS A 394 -18.57 14.56 11.17
C HIS A 394 -17.45 14.86 12.18
N ASN A 395 -16.29 15.36 11.71
CA ASN A 395 -15.19 15.71 12.61
C ASN A 395 -15.55 16.85 13.57
N LEU A 396 -16.37 17.82 13.15
CA LEU A 396 -16.91 18.87 14.02
C LEU A 396 -17.75 18.27 15.15
N ALA A 397 -18.62 17.32 14.85
CA ALA A 397 -19.39 16.61 15.87
C ALA A 397 -18.47 15.89 16.85
N ILE A 398 -17.42 15.20 16.37
CA ILE A 398 -16.44 14.53 17.24
C ILE A 398 -15.71 15.54 18.14
N ALA A 399 -15.25 16.67 17.59
CA ALA A 399 -14.62 17.72 18.39
C ALA A 399 -15.56 18.29 19.47
N ASN A 400 -16.87 18.37 19.18
CA ASN A 400 -17.88 18.75 20.18
C ASN A 400 -18.05 17.69 21.28
N ILE A 401 -17.95 16.39 20.97
CA ILE A 401 -17.96 15.33 21.99
C ILE A 401 -16.78 15.51 22.95
N TYR A 402 -15.55 15.72 22.43
CA TYR A 402 -14.36 15.98 23.25
C TYR A 402 -14.45 17.28 24.06
N SER A 403 -15.22 18.26 23.58
CA SER A 403 -15.49 19.52 24.29
C SER A 403 -16.69 19.46 25.24
N ASN A 404 -17.21 18.26 25.54
CA ASN A 404 -18.39 18.02 26.39
C ASN A 404 -19.72 18.62 25.88
N ASN A 405 -19.80 18.92 24.58
CA ASN A 405 -20.99 19.44 23.89
C ASN A 405 -21.74 18.32 23.16
N VAL A 406 -22.06 17.24 23.89
CA VAL A 406 -22.66 16.01 23.32
C VAL A 406 -24.01 16.29 22.64
N SER A 407 -24.76 17.29 23.13
CA SER A 407 -26.05 17.69 22.55
C SER A 407 -25.91 18.23 21.12
N THR A 408 -24.93 19.11 20.90
CA THR A 408 -24.62 19.67 19.59
C THR A 408 -24.09 18.59 18.66
N ALA A 409 -23.21 17.71 19.16
CA ALA A 409 -22.67 16.60 18.38
C ALA A 409 -23.77 15.67 17.86
N SER A 410 -24.72 15.29 18.71
CA SER A 410 -25.89 14.47 18.33
C SER A 410 -26.68 15.12 17.19
N SER A 411 -26.99 16.42 17.31
CA SER A 411 -27.77 17.13 16.31
C SER A 411 -27.07 17.16 14.95
N ILE A 412 -25.75 17.36 14.94
CA ILE A 412 -24.95 17.36 13.70
C ILE A 412 -24.92 15.94 13.08
N LEU A 413 -24.68 14.90 13.89
CA LEU A 413 -24.64 13.52 13.39
C LEU A 413 -26.00 13.04 12.89
N GLU A 414 -27.10 13.43 13.54
CA GLU A 414 -28.47 13.13 13.10
C GLU A 414 -28.79 13.84 11.77
N SER A 415 -28.48 15.15 11.66
CA SER A 415 -28.64 15.92 10.41
C SER A 415 -27.84 15.32 9.25
N LEU A 416 -26.62 14.82 9.51
CA LEU A 416 -25.84 14.13 8.47
C LEU A 416 -26.58 12.92 7.88
N VAL A 417 -27.26 12.13 8.71
CA VAL A 417 -28.00 10.96 8.22
C VAL A 417 -29.29 11.39 7.51
N SER A 418 -30.06 12.32 8.09
CA SER A 418 -31.40 12.67 7.59
C SER A 418 -31.41 13.67 6.45
N GLU A 419 -30.51 14.64 6.43
CA GLU A 419 -30.54 15.77 5.47
C GLU A 419 -29.56 15.57 4.32
N THR A 420 -28.39 14.99 4.58
CA THR A 420 -27.37 14.79 3.54
C THR A 420 -27.44 13.44 2.87
N GLU A 421 -28.24 12.50 3.40
CA GLU A 421 -28.41 11.15 2.87
C GLU A 421 -27.05 10.39 2.72
N ILE A 422 -26.04 10.79 3.48
CA ILE A 422 -24.70 10.20 3.43
C ILE A 422 -24.48 9.32 4.64
N VAL A 423 -24.36 8.02 4.39
CA VAL A 423 -24.13 7.02 5.44
C VAL A 423 -22.79 6.32 5.23
N PHE A 424 -22.02 6.20 6.32
CA PHE A 424 -20.80 5.40 6.38
C PHE A 424 -20.62 4.77 7.77
N PRO A 425 -19.88 3.66 7.90
CA PRO A 425 -19.82 2.89 9.15
C PRO A 425 -19.39 3.70 10.38
N THR A 426 -18.39 4.57 10.24
CA THR A 426 -17.90 5.41 11.33
C THR A 426 -18.95 6.44 11.81
N LEU A 427 -19.77 6.98 10.91
CA LEU A 427 -20.90 7.85 11.27
C LEU A 427 -21.91 7.10 12.14
N LEU A 428 -22.35 5.93 11.70
CA LEU A 428 -23.32 5.11 12.43
C LEU A 428 -22.78 4.67 13.79
N PHE A 429 -21.50 4.31 13.87
CA PHE A 429 -20.84 3.94 15.11
C PHE A 429 -20.82 5.10 16.11
N ASN A 430 -20.37 6.29 15.66
CA ASN A 430 -20.29 7.47 16.51
C ASN A 430 -21.68 7.97 16.94
N LEU A 431 -22.67 7.96 16.04
CA LEU A 431 -24.06 8.30 16.38
C LEU A 431 -24.66 7.30 17.38
N SER A 432 -24.42 6.00 17.18
CA SER A 432 -24.84 4.97 18.13
C SER A 432 -24.23 5.16 19.52
N THR A 433 -22.96 5.59 19.56
CA THR A 433 -22.26 5.92 20.81
C THR A 433 -22.91 7.13 21.48
N VAL A 434 -23.22 8.18 20.72
CA VAL A 434 -23.90 9.37 21.26
C VAL A 434 -25.30 9.03 21.81
N PHE A 435 -26.05 8.12 21.17
CA PHE A 435 -27.33 7.65 21.72
C PHE A 435 -27.16 6.98 23.09
N GLU A 436 -26.13 6.15 23.27
CA GLU A 436 -25.85 5.53 24.57
C GLU A 436 -25.45 6.55 25.64
N LEU A 437 -24.73 7.61 25.26
CA LEU A 437 -24.31 8.66 26.19
C LEU A 437 -25.46 9.59 26.60
N ARG A 438 -26.47 9.77 25.75
CA ARG A 438 -27.52 10.78 25.95
C ARG A 438 -28.85 10.25 26.45
N THR A 439 -29.17 8.99 26.22
CA THR A 439 -30.52 8.47 26.50
C THR A 439 -30.53 7.03 26.95
N GLU A 440 -31.41 6.74 27.92
CA GLU A 440 -31.72 5.38 28.33
C GLU A 440 -32.50 4.59 27.26
N ARG A 441 -33.12 5.30 26.30
CA ARG A 441 -33.85 4.71 25.15
C ARG A 441 -32.94 4.50 23.93
N ALA A 442 -31.63 4.34 24.14
CA ALA A 442 -30.64 4.19 23.08
C ALA A 442 -30.99 3.03 22.12
N ARG A 443 -31.52 1.92 22.64
CA ARG A 443 -31.93 0.77 21.83
C ARG A 443 -33.01 1.14 20.81
N GLU A 444 -34.03 1.89 21.23
CA GLU A 444 -35.12 2.32 20.34
C GLU A 444 -34.60 3.27 19.26
N ARG A 445 -33.73 4.22 19.63
CA ARG A 445 -33.10 5.16 18.68
C ARG A 445 -32.24 4.45 17.64
N LYS A 446 -31.47 3.43 18.05
CA LYS A 446 -30.68 2.62 17.12
C LYS A 446 -31.53 1.79 16.17
N LEU A 447 -32.67 1.27 16.63
CA LEU A 447 -33.61 0.56 15.76
C LEU A 447 -34.22 1.51 14.73
N GLY A 448 -34.70 2.69 15.16
CA GLY A 448 -35.22 3.70 14.23
C GLY A 448 -34.16 4.21 13.24
N LEU A 449 -32.88 4.24 13.64
CA LEU A 449 -31.78 4.57 12.72
C LEU A 449 -31.63 3.53 11.59
N VAL A 450 -31.95 2.25 11.83
CA VAL A 450 -31.93 1.25 10.76
C VAL A 450 -32.95 1.61 9.69
N ASP A 451 -34.16 1.97 10.08
CA ASP A 451 -35.23 2.32 9.15
C ASP A 451 -34.84 3.53 8.30
N VAL A 452 -34.28 4.58 8.89
CA VAL A 452 -33.80 5.77 8.16
C VAL A 452 -32.69 5.41 7.17
N VAL A 453 -31.72 4.58 7.57
CA VAL A 453 -30.60 4.20 6.68
C VAL A 453 -31.08 3.36 5.50
N VAL A 454 -32.13 2.57 5.67
CA VAL A 454 -32.75 1.76 4.61
C VAL A 454 -33.48 2.63 3.59
N GLU A 455 -34.06 3.76 4.01
CA GLU A 455 -34.67 4.73 3.09
C GLU A 455 -33.64 5.50 2.27
N VAL A 456 -32.50 5.84 2.90
CA VAL A 456 -31.39 6.57 2.29
C VAL A 456 -30.56 5.71 1.34
N GLY A 457 -30.36 4.45 1.72
CA GLY A 457 -29.49 3.51 1.01
C GLY A 457 -30.24 2.78 -0.06
#